data_AF-A0A085MLZ0-F1
#
_entry.id   AF-A0A085MLZ0-F1
#
_cell.length_a   1.000
_cell.length_b   1.000
_cell.length_c   1.000
_cell.angle_alpha   90.00
_cell.angle_beta   90.00
_cell.angle_gamma   90.00
#
_symmetry.space_group_name_H-M   'P 1'
#
loop_
_entity.id
_entity.type
_entity.pdbx_description
1 polymer ?
#
loop_
_entity_poly.entity_id
_entity_poly.type
_entity_poly.pdbx_seq_one_letter_code
_entity_poly.pdbx_strand_id
1 'polypeptide(L)'
;MMDRTEKCGTKKRSVVTGIDLDFARPKDFEDLASSLGDDELIRLNRQLKAENMERFANITNLRKELVKMRIKFKENKRRLKLYHKLPLVVAMIVEIVTLDENSICDKLAAKIAVNQKNNVGIIVKTGDERGVYFLPNPGFVPLQMLVPGELVGLHRKNRVILEMLPPCHDVRIQRDPKEDGIR
;
A
#
# COMPACT_ATOMS: atom_id res chain seq x y z
N MET A 1 -17.25 -50.63 34.12
CA MET A 1 -17.94 -50.72 32.82
C MET A 1 -18.39 -49.30 32.50
N MET A 2 -17.60 -48.56 31.70
CA MET A 2 -17.89 -48.26 30.28
C MET A 2 -19.29 -47.59 30.15
N ASP A 3 -19.40 -46.33 29.71
CA ASP A 3 -19.09 -45.97 28.33
C ASP A 3 -18.60 -44.54 28.09
N ARG A 4 -17.70 -44.47 27.10
CA ARG A 4 -17.26 -43.29 26.36
C ARG A 4 -18.34 -42.92 25.33
N THR A 5 -18.51 -41.64 25.04
CA THR A 5 -18.71 -41.14 23.65
C THR A 5 -18.76 -39.60 23.64
N GLU A 6 -17.59 -38.97 23.73
CA GLU A 6 -17.39 -37.64 23.16
C GLU A 6 -17.45 -37.78 21.63
N LYS A 7 -18.58 -37.40 21.01
CA LYS A 7 -18.66 -37.31 19.55
C LYS A 7 -18.04 -35.98 19.10
N CYS A 8 -16.77 -36.08 18.75
CA CYS A 8 -15.98 -35.12 17.99
C CYS A 8 -16.78 -34.54 16.81
N GLY A 9 -17.14 -33.26 16.89
CA GLY A 9 -17.66 -32.50 15.75
C GLY A 9 -16.55 -32.35 14.72
N THR A 10 -16.77 -32.90 13.52
CA THR A 10 -15.81 -32.78 12.41
C THR A 10 -15.72 -31.33 11.95
N LYS A 11 -14.76 -30.57 12.52
CA LYS A 11 -14.38 -29.24 12.05
C LYS A 11 -13.70 -29.38 10.68
N LYS A 12 -14.47 -29.23 9.60
CA LYS A 12 -13.89 -29.12 8.26
C LYS A 12 -13.47 -27.66 8.03
N ARG A 13 -12.18 -27.39 8.16
CA ARG A 13 -11.58 -26.09 7.84
C ARG A 13 -11.81 -25.74 6.36
N SER A 14 -12.26 -24.52 6.10
CA SER A 14 -12.28 -24.01 4.73
C SER A 14 -10.84 -23.65 4.29
N VAL A 15 -10.39 -24.24 3.19
CA VAL A 15 -9.01 -24.07 2.67
C VAL A 15 -8.74 -22.63 2.21
N VAL A 16 -9.78 -21.83 1.99
CA VAL A 16 -9.67 -20.52 1.31
C VAL A 16 -9.54 -19.33 2.27
N THR A 17 -10.15 -19.37 3.46
CA THR A 17 -10.18 -18.21 4.37
C THR A 17 -9.55 -18.47 5.73
N GLY A 18 -9.26 -19.73 6.11
CA GLY A 18 -8.68 -20.06 7.42
C GLY A 18 -9.60 -19.74 8.62
N ILE A 19 -10.84 -19.34 8.34
CA ILE A 19 -11.87 -19.06 9.33
C ILE A 19 -12.55 -20.40 9.68
N ASP A 20 -12.56 -20.73 10.97
CA ASP A 20 -13.38 -21.81 11.53
C ASP A 20 -14.85 -21.40 11.38
N LEU A 21 -15.49 -21.82 10.29
CA LEU A 21 -16.93 -21.76 10.17
C LEU A 21 -17.48 -22.93 10.99
N ASP A 22 -17.72 -22.68 12.28
CA ASP A 22 -18.46 -23.60 13.13
C ASP A 22 -19.90 -23.69 12.61
N PHE A 23 -20.14 -24.54 11.62
CA PHE A 23 -21.46 -24.99 11.19
C PHE A 23 -22.05 -25.97 12.22
N ALA A 24 -21.98 -25.64 13.52
CA ALA A 24 -22.80 -26.32 14.50
C ALA A 24 -24.25 -26.07 14.06
N ARG A 25 -25.01 -27.15 13.78
CA ARG A 25 -26.45 -27.04 13.57
C ARG A 25 -27.01 -26.32 14.79
N PRO A 26 -27.57 -25.09 14.65
CA PRO A 26 -28.18 -24.42 15.79
C PRO A 26 -29.26 -25.36 16.31
N LYS A 27 -29.25 -25.65 17.62
CA LYS A 27 -30.30 -26.44 18.26
C LYS A 27 -31.68 -25.76 18.11
N ASP A 28 -31.67 -24.48 17.79
CA ASP A 28 -32.81 -23.59 17.66
C ASP A 28 -33.65 -23.82 16.38
N PHE A 29 -33.21 -24.67 15.45
CA PHE A 29 -33.92 -24.87 14.17
C PHE A 29 -35.20 -25.69 14.32
N GLU A 30 -35.24 -26.67 15.24
CA GLU A 30 -36.44 -27.46 15.53
C GLU A 30 -37.53 -26.63 16.21
N ASP A 31 -37.13 -25.75 17.13
CA ASP A 31 -38.03 -24.81 17.80
C ASP A 31 -38.59 -23.76 16.82
N LEU A 32 -37.72 -23.24 15.93
CA LEU A 32 -38.13 -22.28 14.91
C LEU A 32 -39.07 -22.91 13.88
N ALA A 33 -38.79 -24.14 13.43
CA ALA A 33 -39.63 -24.89 12.49
C ALA A 33 -41.00 -25.25 13.08
N SER A 34 -41.10 -25.38 14.41
CA SER A 34 -42.37 -25.59 15.11
C SER A 34 -43.16 -24.29 15.31
N SER A 35 -42.47 -23.14 15.37
CA SER A 35 -43.09 -21.82 15.56
C SER A 35 -43.59 -21.15 14.28
N LEU A 36 -43.03 -21.53 13.13
CA LEU A 36 -43.27 -20.90 11.83
C LEU A 36 -44.09 -21.81 10.91
N GLY A 37 -45.04 -21.25 10.15
CA GLY A 37 -45.83 -22.03 9.18
C GLY A 37 -45.01 -22.48 7.96
N ASP A 38 -45.37 -23.61 7.35
CA ASP A 38 -44.69 -24.19 6.19
C ASP A 38 -44.53 -23.19 5.02
N ASP A 39 -45.56 -22.37 4.77
CA ASP A 39 -45.54 -21.36 3.71
C ASP A 39 -44.52 -20.24 3.98
N GLU A 40 -44.34 -19.86 5.25
CA GLU A 40 -43.38 -18.84 5.66
C GLU A 40 -41.95 -19.37 5.56
N LEU A 41 -41.73 -20.63 5.94
CA LEU A 41 -40.45 -21.33 5.76
C LEU A 41 -40.04 -21.41 4.29
N ILE A 42 -40.98 -21.65 3.38
CA ILE A 42 -40.71 -21.69 1.94
C ILE A 42 -40.31 -20.30 1.42
N ARG A 43 -41.00 -19.24 1.86
CA ARG A 43 -40.68 -17.86 1.48
C ARG A 43 -39.29 -17.44 1.97
N LEU A 44 -38.97 -17.69 3.24
CA LEU A 44 -37.66 -17.38 3.82
C LEU A 44 -36.54 -18.16 3.13
N ASN A 45 -36.74 -19.46 2.85
CA ASN A 45 -35.77 -20.25 2.11
C ASN A 45 -35.51 -19.70 0.71
N ARG A 46 -36.56 -19.22 0.01
CA ARG A 46 -36.39 -18.60 -1.31
C ARG A 46 -35.61 -17.30 -1.22
N GLN A 47 -35.89 -16.46 -0.22
CA GLN A 47 -35.15 -15.23 0.03
C GLN A 47 -33.67 -15.51 0.34
N LEU A 48 -33.38 -16.41 1.29
CA LEU A 48 -32.03 -16.78 1.67
C LEU A 48 -31.24 -17.36 0.48
N LYS A 49 -31.88 -18.14 -0.38
CA LYS A 49 -31.27 -18.63 -1.62
C LYS A 49 -30.91 -17.49 -2.57
N ALA A 50 -31.81 -16.51 -2.74
CA ALA A 50 -31.53 -15.34 -3.58
C ALA A 50 -30.36 -14.51 -3.03
N GLU A 51 -30.37 -14.21 -1.72
CA GLU A 51 -29.28 -13.49 -1.05
C GLU A 51 -27.95 -14.24 -1.15
N ASN A 52 -27.95 -15.56 -0.95
CA ASN A 52 -26.74 -16.35 -1.07
C ASN A 52 -26.20 -16.33 -2.50
N MET A 53 -27.07 -16.44 -3.52
CA MET A 53 -26.65 -16.33 -4.92
C MET A 53 -26.01 -14.97 -5.23
N GLU A 54 -26.59 -13.88 -4.73
CA GLU A 54 -26.01 -12.54 -4.87
C GLU A 54 -24.64 -12.44 -4.15
N ARG A 55 -24.56 -12.92 -2.91
CA ARG A 55 -23.29 -12.94 -2.15
C ARG A 55 -22.22 -13.75 -2.88
N PHE A 56 -22.55 -14.90 -3.46
CA PHE A 56 -21.61 -15.68 -4.26
C PHE A 56 -21.14 -14.91 -5.50
N ALA A 57 -22.05 -14.27 -6.23
CA ALA A 57 -21.69 -13.44 -7.38
C ALA A 57 -20.73 -12.31 -6.97
N ASN A 58 -21.03 -11.61 -5.88
CA ASN A 58 -20.18 -10.55 -5.33
C ASN A 58 -18.79 -11.06 -4.93
N ILE A 59 -18.71 -12.19 -4.23
CA ILE A 59 -17.43 -12.82 -3.87
C ILE A 59 -16.61 -13.17 -5.12
N THR A 60 -17.25 -13.72 -6.16
CA THR A 60 -16.53 -14.05 -7.41
C THR A 60 -16.03 -12.82 -8.14
N ASN A 61 -16.79 -11.73 -8.15
CA ASN A 61 -16.40 -10.46 -8.76
C ASN A 61 -15.23 -9.82 -8.01
N LEU A 62 -15.32 -9.74 -6.68
CA LEU A 62 -14.23 -9.25 -5.83
C LEU A 62 -12.96 -10.08 -6.01
N ARG A 63 -13.07 -11.41 -6.11
CA ARG A 63 -11.91 -12.28 -6.38
C ARG A 63 -11.25 -11.95 -7.72
N LYS A 64 -12.03 -11.72 -8.78
CA LYS A 64 -11.49 -11.32 -10.10
C LYS A 64 -10.77 -9.97 -10.01
N GLU A 65 -11.34 -9.00 -9.30
CA GLU A 65 -10.71 -7.69 -9.09
C GLU A 65 -9.41 -7.79 -8.28
N LEU A 66 -9.41 -8.57 -7.20
CA LEU A 66 -8.21 -8.84 -6.41
C LEU A 66 -7.10 -9.44 -7.26
N VAL A 67 -7.41 -10.40 -8.13
CA VAL A 67 -6.41 -10.98 -9.06
C VAL A 67 -5.89 -9.92 -10.02
N LYS A 68 -6.76 -9.10 -10.63
CA LYS A 68 -6.35 -7.99 -11.51
C LYS A 68 -5.41 -7.01 -10.77
N MET A 69 -5.75 -6.62 -9.54
CA MET A 69 -4.93 -5.72 -8.73
C MET A 69 -3.58 -6.35 -8.37
N ARG A 70 -3.54 -7.65 -8.04
CA ARG A 70 -2.29 -8.37 -7.76
C ARG A 70 -1.36 -8.42 -8.97
N ILE A 71 -1.91 -8.60 -10.17
CA ILE A 71 -1.12 -8.58 -11.42
C ILE A 71 -0.52 -7.19 -11.63
N LYS A 72 -1.33 -6.14 -11.55
CA LYS A 72 -0.86 -4.74 -11.66
C LYS A 72 0.20 -4.41 -10.62
N PHE A 73 0.01 -4.87 -9.38
CA PHE A 73 0.99 -4.68 -8.31
C PHE A 73 2.33 -5.36 -8.64
N LYS A 74 2.31 -6.60 -9.13
CA LYS A 74 3.52 -7.33 -9.53
C LYS A 74 4.24 -6.64 -10.69
N GLU A 75 3.50 -6.14 -11.67
CA GLU A 75 4.04 -5.38 -12.80
C GLU A 75 4.69 -4.08 -12.33
N ASN A 76 3.99 -3.29 -11.51
CA ASN A 76 4.52 -2.05 -10.94
C ASN A 76 5.76 -2.30 -10.07
N LYS A 77 5.77 -3.38 -9.27
CA LYS A 77 6.96 -3.79 -8.51
C LYS A 77 8.14 -4.15 -9.41
N ARG A 78 7.89 -4.78 -10.57
CA ARG A 78 8.94 -5.04 -11.57
C ARG A 78 9.44 -3.74 -12.21
N ARG A 79 8.54 -2.80 -12.51
CA ARG A 79 8.91 -1.48 -13.03
C ARG A 79 9.77 -0.71 -12.02
N LEU A 80 9.38 -0.68 -10.75
CA LEU A 80 10.16 -0.04 -9.69
C LEU A 80 11.59 -0.61 -9.59
N LYS A 81 11.72 -1.94 -9.65
CA LYS A 81 13.04 -2.60 -9.68
C LYS A 81 13.90 -2.20 -10.88
N LEU A 82 13.28 -1.88 -12.03
CA LEU A 82 14.01 -1.41 -13.20
C LEU A 82 14.48 0.03 -13.02
N TYR A 83 13.65 0.89 -12.44
CA TYR A 83 14.01 2.29 -12.12
C TYR A 83 15.12 2.39 -11.08
N HIS A 84 15.19 1.44 -10.15
CA HIS A 84 16.24 1.40 -9.13
C HIS A 84 17.58 0.83 -9.66
N LYS A 85 17.64 0.38 -10.92
CA LYS A 85 18.93 0.02 -11.52
C LYS A 85 19.73 1.29 -11.78
N LEU A 86 21.02 1.25 -11.42
CA LEU A 86 22.00 2.30 -11.68
C LEU A 86 22.01 2.69 -13.18
N PRO A 87 22.22 3.96 -13.54
CA PRO A 87 22.93 4.97 -12.75
C PRO A 87 22.01 5.92 -11.96
N LEU A 88 22.24 5.96 -10.64
CA LEU A 88 21.70 6.97 -9.74
C LEU A 88 22.66 8.18 -9.70
N VAL A 89 22.09 9.38 -9.61
CA VAL A 89 22.82 10.63 -9.42
C VAL A 89 22.60 11.06 -7.97
N VAL A 90 23.68 11.39 -7.28
CA VAL A 90 23.60 11.93 -5.93
C VAL A 90 23.24 13.42 -6.02
N ALA A 91 22.20 13.82 -5.30
CA ALA A 91 21.80 15.22 -5.17
C ALA A 91 21.57 15.57 -3.69
N MET A 92 21.70 16.85 -3.38
CA MET A 92 21.38 17.41 -2.08
C MET A 92 20.06 18.16 -2.18
N ILE A 93 19.17 17.97 -1.20
CA ILE A 93 17.95 18.76 -1.10
C ILE A 93 18.34 20.15 -0.61
N VAL A 94 17.92 21.18 -1.35
CA VAL A 94 18.19 22.58 -0.99
C VAL A 94 17.00 23.16 -0.24
N GLU A 95 15.81 23.02 -0.82
CA GLU A 95 14.60 23.64 -0.29
C GLU A 95 13.36 22.84 -0.71
N ILE A 96 12.35 22.86 0.16
CA ILE A 96 11.02 22.32 -0.10
C ILE A 96 10.09 23.52 -0.24
N VAL A 97 9.50 23.69 -1.42
CA VAL A 97 8.69 24.85 -1.78
C VAL A 97 7.22 24.44 -1.84
N THR A 98 6.38 25.11 -1.06
CA THR A 98 4.92 25.02 -1.17
C THR A 98 4.42 26.05 -2.18
N LEU A 99 3.74 25.59 -3.24
CA LEU A 99 3.10 26.43 -4.24
C LEU A 99 1.69 26.78 -3.77
N ASP A 100 1.41 28.05 -3.56
CA ASP A 100 0.04 28.48 -3.26
C ASP A 100 -0.77 28.60 -4.56
N GLU A 101 -1.98 28.05 -4.58
CA GLU A 101 -2.86 28.07 -5.76
C GLU A 101 -3.21 29.50 -6.20
N ASN A 102 -3.14 30.46 -5.27
CA ASN A 102 -3.44 31.87 -5.50
C ASN A 102 -2.32 32.66 -6.20
N SER A 103 -1.10 32.12 -6.30
CA SER A 103 0.03 32.81 -6.96
C SER A 103 0.20 32.43 -8.43
N ILE A 104 -0.65 31.54 -8.97
CA ILE A 104 -0.55 31.04 -10.34
C ILE A 104 -1.49 31.86 -11.25
N CYS A 105 -0.97 32.94 -11.83
CA CYS A 105 -1.72 33.82 -12.74
C CYS A 105 -2.10 33.15 -14.09
N ASP A 106 -1.41 32.06 -14.47
CA ASP A 106 -1.62 31.37 -15.75
C ASP A 106 -2.52 30.13 -15.65
N LYS A 107 -3.70 30.23 -16.29
CA LYS A 107 -4.73 29.18 -16.38
C LYS A 107 -4.26 27.85 -16.99
N LEU A 108 -3.13 27.84 -17.71
CA LEU A 108 -2.51 26.63 -18.26
C LEU A 108 -1.64 25.89 -17.22
N ALA A 109 -0.98 26.61 -16.32
CA ALA A 109 -0.20 26.02 -15.22
C ALA A 109 -1.11 25.42 -14.12
N ALA A 110 -2.30 26.00 -13.93
CA ALA A 110 -3.31 25.51 -13.00
C ALA A 110 -3.74 24.05 -13.29
N LYS A 111 -3.83 23.63 -14.56
CA LYS A 111 -4.19 22.23 -14.90
C LYS A 111 -3.10 21.21 -14.56
N ILE A 112 -1.83 21.62 -14.54
CA ILE A 112 -0.70 20.77 -14.13
C ILE A 112 -0.65 20.69 -12.59
N ALA A 113 -0.93 21.80 -11.90
CA ALA A 113 -0.99 21.88 -10.45
C ALA A 113 -2.16 21.08 -9.83
N VAL A 114 -3.36 21.16 -10.42
CA VAL A 114 -4.58 20.48 -9.89
C VAL A 114 -4.46 18.94 -9.84
N ASN A 115 -3.56 18.34 -10.62
CA ASN A 115 -3.28 16.89 -10.54
C ASN A 115 -2.27 16.51 -9.45
N GLN A 116 -1.62 17.49 -8.83
CA GLN A 116 -0.70 17.30 -7.72
C GLN A 116 -1.49 17.54 -6.43
N LYS A 117 -1.95 16.46 -5.80
CA LYS A 117 -2.61 16.53 -4.47
C LYS A 117 -1.75 17.19 -3.38
N ASN A 118 -0.47 17.45 -3.68
CA ASN A 118 0.48 18.07 -2.81
C ASN A 118 1.10 19.20 -3.64
N ASN A 119 0.76 20.46 -3.35
CA ASN A 119 1.35 21.63 -4.01
C ASN A 119 2.81 21.84 -3.55
N VAL A 120 3.63 20.78 -3.49
CA VAL A 120 4.96 20.80 -2.91
C VAL A 120 5.98 20.41 -3.97
N GLY A 121 6.79 21.38 -4.37
CA GLY A 121 7.97 21.15 -5.19
C GLY A 121 9.23 21.05 -4.35
N ILE A 122 10.26 20.39 -4.88
CA ILE A 122 11.56 20.25 -4.22
C ILE A 122 12.64 20.83 -5.12
N ILE A 123 13.49 21.68 -4.56
CA ILE A 123 14.71 22.16 -5.22
C ILE A 123 15.87 21.26 -4.80
N VAL A 124 16.54 20.67 -5.78
CA VAL A 124 17.73 19.84 -5.54
C VAL A 124 18.94 20.41 -6.26
N LYS A 125 20.11 20.17 -5.67
CA LYS A 125 21.41 20.46 -6.28
C LYS A 125 22.11 19.14 -6.60
N THR A 126 22.44 18.90 -7.86
CA THR A 126 23.15 17.68 -8.26
C THR A 126 24.66 17.85 -8.19
N GLY A 127 25.37 16.79 -7.81
CA GLY A 127 26.83 16.80 -7.69
C GLY A 127 27.57 16.65 -9.02
N ASP A 128 26.94 16.03 -10.03
CA ASP A 128 27.55 15.67 -11.31
C ASP A 128 27.60 16.83 -12.31
N GLU A 129 26.47 17.50 -12.54
CA GLU A 129 26.32 18.58 -13.53
C GLU A 129 26.40 19.98 -12.89
N ARG A 130 26.64 20.06 -11.57
CA ARG A 130 26.53 21.29 -10.75
C ARG A 130 25.24 22.07 -11.05
N GLY A 131 24.16 21.35 -11.37
CA GLY A 131 22.86 21.91 -11.73
C GLY A 131 21.95 22.04 -10.52
N VAL A 132 21.07 23.04 -10.55
CA VAL A 132 19.95 23.17 -9.62
C VAL A 132 18.66 22.87 -10.40
N TYR A 133 17.88 21.92 -9.91
CA TYR A 133 16.64 21.49 -10.57
C TYR A 133 15.45 21.61 -9.63
N PHE A 134 14.36 22.13 -10.17
CA PHE A 134 13.05 22.11 -9.53
C PHE A 134 12.31 20.82 -9.92
N LEU A 135 12.00 19.98 -8.92
CA LEU A 135 11.15 18.81 -9.06
C LEU A 135 9.72 19.16 -8.64
N PRO A 136 8.76 19.22 -9.57
CA PRO A 136 7.35 19.41 -9.22
C PRO A 136 6.72 18.16 -8.59
N ASN A 137 7.35 16.99 -8.76
CA ASN A 137 6.92 15.76 -8.11
C ASN A 137 8.06 15.21 -7.24
N PRO A 138 7.90 15.10 -5.91
CA PRO A 138 8.95 14.69 -5.00
C PRO A 138 9.43 13.25 -5.22
N GLY A 139 8.63 12.37 -5.83
CA GLY A 139 9.04 11.00 -6.17
C GLY A 139 8.55 9.93 -5.19
N PHE A 140 9.41 8.95 -4.87
CA PHE A 140 9.03 7.76 -4.09
C PHE A 140 9.29 7.88 -2.58
N VAL A 141 9.99 8.93 -2.14
CA VAL A 141 10.28 9.18 -0.73
C VAL A 141 9.19 10.09 -0.14
N PRO A 142 8.63 9.78 1.04
CA PRO A 142 7.63 10.63 1.67
C PRO A 142 8.22 11.98 2.08
N LEU A 143 7.47 13.06 1.87
CA LEU A 143 7.88 14.44 2.16
C LEU A 143 8.28 14.67 3.62
N GLN A 144 7.69 13.93 4.56
CA GLN A 144 7.96 14.06 5.99
C GLN A 144 9.38 13.62 6.39
N MET A 145 10.01 12.77 5.58
CA MET A 145 11.37 12.29 5.81
C MET A 145 12.42 13.19 5.14
N LEU A 146 12.00 14.10 4.25
CA LEU A 146 12.90 14.94 3.50
C LEU A 146 13.23 16.19 4.30
N VAL A 147 14.51 16.38 4.59
CA VAL A 147 15.03 17.55 5.27
C VAL A 147 16.02 18.26 4.32
N PRO A 148 15.99 19.61 4.24
CA PRO A 148 17.02 20.37 3.54
C PRO A 148 18.42 20.02 4.04
N GLY A 149 19.37 19.80 3.13
CA GLY A 149 20.74 19.39 3.42
C GLY A 149 20.98 17.88 3.31
N GLU A 150 19.93 17.05 3.28
CA GLU A 150 20.06 15.60 3.13
C GLU A 150 20.45 15.17 1.71
N LEU A 151 21.15 14.04 1.63
CA LEU A 151 21.55 13.42 0.36
C LEU A 151 20.49 12.45 -0.12
N VAL A 152 20.19 12.54 -1.41
CA VAL A 152 19.18 11.71 -2.07
C VAL A 152 19.70 11.14 -3.38
N GLY A 153 19.22 9.93 -3.70
CA GLY A 153 19.45 9.26 -4.97
C GLY A 153 18.38 9.67 -5.98
N LEU A 154 18.80 10.36 -7.04
CA LEU A 154 17.94 10.72 -8.18
C LEU A 154 18.18 9.79 -9.36
N HIS A 155 17.12 9.57 -10.13
CA HIS A 155 17.27 8.95 -11.45
C HIS A 155 17.85 9.96 -12.47
N ARG A 156 18.95 9.61 -13.17
CA ARG A 156 19.67 10.52 -14.08
C ARG A 156 18.79 11.26 -15.11
N LYS A 157 17.92 10.55 -15.82
CA LYS A 157 17.08 11.15 -16.89
C LYS A 157 15.85 11.87 -16.37
N ASN A 158 15.04 11.18 -15.57
CA ASN A 158 13.74 11.68 -15.14
C ASN A 158 13.81 12.64 -13.95
N ARG A 159 14.97 12.75 -13.28
CA ARG A 159 15.19 13.59 -12.09
C ARG A 159 14.05 13.41 -11.08
N VAL A 160 13.82 12.16 -10.67
CA VAL A 160 12.85 11.78 -9.63
C VAL A 160 13.64 11.20 -8.46
N ILE A 161 13.28 11.57 -7.22
CA ILE A 161 13.91 11.01 -6.02
C ILE A 161 13.45 9.56 -5.86
N LEU A 162 14.42 8.65 -5.80
CA LEU A 162 14.21 7.21 -5.67
C LEU A 162 14.42 6.74 -4.24
N GLU A 163 15.50 7.19 -3.59
CA GLU A 163 15.86 6.80 -2.23
C GLU A 163 16.59 7.92 -1.48
N MET A 164 16.57 7.85 -0.15
CA MET A 164 17.45 8.66 0.69
C MET A 164 18.79 7.94 0.84
N LEU A 165 19.87 8.68 0.67
CA LEU A 165 21.21 8.15 0.85
C LEU A 165 21.67 8.43 2.27
N PRO A 166 22.49 7.55 2.87
CA PRO A 166 23.10 7.84 4.16
C PRO A 166 24.01 9.07 4.04
N PRO A 167 24.16 9.85 5.12
CA PRO A 167 25.03 11.01 5.13
C PRO A 167 26.48 10.59 4.88
N CYS A 168 27.11 11.16 3.85
CA CYS A 168 28.51 10.93 3.54
C CYS A 168 29.39 11.70 4.53
N HIS A 169 30.24 11.00 5.26
CA HIS A 169 31.26 11.60 6.11
C HIS A 169 32.57 11.74 5.32
N ASP A 170 33.35 12.78 5.62
CA ASP A 170 34.68 12.93 5.06
C ASP A 170 35.59 11.80 5.59
N VAL A 171 36.43 11.25 4.71
CA VAL A 171 37.35 10.15 5.04
C VAL A 171 38.28 10.51 6.20
N ARG A 172 38.60 11.80 6.39
CA ARG A 172 39.42 12.27 7.51
C ARG A 172 38.72 12.10 8.85
N ILE A 173 37.45 12.51 8.93
CA ILE A 173 36.60 12.35 10.12
C ILE A 173 36.36 10.86 10.38
N GLN A 174 36.20 10.06 9.33
CA GLN A 174 36.01 8.62 9.46
C GLN A 174 37.26 7.87 9.94
N ARG A 175 38.46 8.42 9.72
CA ARG A 175 39.74 7.80 10.12
C ARG A 175 40.21 8.22 11.51
N ASP A 176 39.58 9.21 12.13
CA ASP A 176 39.96 9.64 13.48
C ASP A 176 39.71 8.47 14.46
N PRO A 177 40.76 7.89 15.07
CA PRO A 177 40.65 6.65 15.87
C PRO A 177 40.07 6.90 17.27
N LYS A 178 39.40 8.03 17.48
CA LYS A 178 38.78 8.38 18.74
C LYS A 178 37.32 7.95 18.64
N GLU A 179 37.01 6.73 19.06
CA GLU A 179 35.70 6.26 19.62
C GLU A 179 35.56 4.72 19.60
N ASP A 180 36.56 3.92 19.21
CA ASP A 180 36.51 2.44 19.40
C ASP A 180 36.83 1.99 20.85
N GLY A 181 36.53 2.85 21.83
CA GLY A 181 36.80 2.60 23.23
C GLY A 181 35.86 3.39 24.11
N ILE A 182 34.63 2.88 24.28
CA ILE A 182 33.89 2.69 25.55
C ILE A 182 32.46 2.19 25.20
N ARG A 183 32.24 0.92 25.56
CA ARG A 183 30.98 0.12 25.63
C ARG A 183 30.70 -0.86 24.49
#